data_AF-A0A822YWA2-F1
#
_entry.id   AF-A0A822YWA2-F1
#
_cell.length_a   1.000
_cell.length_b   1.000
_cell.length_c   1.000
_cell.angle_alpha   90.00
_cell.angle_beta   90.00
_cell.angle_gamma   90.00
#
_symmetry.space_group_name_H-M   'P 1'
#
loop_
_entity.id
_entity.type
_entity.pdbx_description
1 polymer ?
#
loop_
_entity_poly.entity_id
_entity_poly.type
_entity_poly.pdbx_seq_one_letter_code
_entity_poly.pdbx_strand_id
1 'polypeptide(L)' 'MRSKRRIANCWREIHGQGDEAGMLDPIDPLLRSKLIRYGEMAQACYDAFDYDPSSRYYGNCRFMRRKFFDCLGMASQL' A
#
# COMPACT_ATOMS: atom_id res chain seq x y z
N MET A 1 20.98 -18.81 6.69
CA MET A 1 20.01 -17.86 7.30
C MET A 1 20.12 -16.52 6.59
N ARG A 2 19.13 -16.14 5.77
CA ARG A 2 19.13 -14.84 5.06
C ARG A 2 18.93 -13.74 6.11
N SER A 3 19.94 -12.91 6.34
CA SER A 3 19.87 -11.75 7.26
C SER A 3 18.64 -10.91 6.95
N LYS A 4 17.89 -10.48 7.98
CA LYS A 4 16.71 -9.60 7.84
C LYS A 4 17.17 -8.25 7.25
N ARG A 5 17.14 -8.12 5.92
CA ARG A 5 17.34 -6.82 5.26
C ARG A 5 16.25 -5.86 5.74
N ARG A 6 16.65 -4.65 6.13
CA ARG A 6 15.71 -3.58 6.49
C ARG A 6 15.36 -2.81 5.22
N ILE A 7 14.08 -2.46 5.03
CA ILE A 7 13.62 -1.66 3.87
C ILE A 7 14.45 -0.38 3.72
N ALA A 8 14.83 0.27 4.82
CA ALA A 8 15.67 1.48 4.79
C ALA A 8 16.99 1.32 4.01
N ASN A 9 17.54 0.10 3.96
CA ASN A 9 18.81 -0.18 3.29
C ASN A 9 18.66 -0.58 1.83
N CYS A 10 17.50 -1.10 1.43
CA CYS A 10 17.24 -1.64 0.09
C CYS A 10 16.00 -1.05 -0.58
N TRP A 11 15.48 0.10 -0.11
CA TRP A 11 14.26 0.69 -0.66
C TRP A 11 14.41 0.98 -2.16
N ARG A 12 15.59 1.41 -2.58
CA ARG A 12 15.95 1.70 -3.97
C ARG A 12 15.77 0.47 -4.86
N GLU A 13 16.36 -0.65 -4.48
CA GLU A 13 16.22 -1.94 -5.18
C GLU A 13 14.75 -2.38 -5.24
N ILE A 14 14.03 -2.31 -4.11
CA ILE A 14 12.59 -2.64 -4.05
C ILE A 14 11.75 -1.74 -4.98
N HIS A 15 12.21 -0.51 -5.24
CA HIS A 15 11.57 0.44 -6.14
C HIS A 15 12.09 0.37 -7.58
N GLY A 16 12.86 -0.65 -7.93
CA GLY A 16 13.33 -0.89 -9.30
C GLY A 16 14.66 -0.23 -9.66
N GLN A 17 15.40 0.28 -8.68
CA GLN A 17 16.77 0.74 -8.95
C GLN A 17 17.73 -0.45 -9.01
N GLY A 18 18.04 -0.88 -10.23
CA GLY A 18 19.00 -1.95 -10.52
C GLY A 18 18.41 -3.00 -11.45
N ASP A 19 19.12 -4.13 -11.57
CA ASP A 19 18.65 -5.27 -12.34
C ASP A 19 17.70 -6.09 -11.44
N GLU A 20 16.39 -5.95 -11.65
CA GLU A 20 15.31 -6.60 -10.88
C GLU A 20 15.31 -8.13 -11.04
N ALA A 21 16.20 -8.66 -11.89
CA ALA A 21 16.29 -10.02 -12.42
C ALA A 21 16.46 -11.16 -11.39
N GLY A 22 16.43 -10.87 -10.09
CA GLY A 22 16.48 -11.88 -9.02
C GLY A 22 15.46 -11.70 -7.90
N MET A 23 14.53 -10.75 -8.03
CA MET A 23 13.56 -10.42 -6.98
C MET A 23 12.15 -10.96 -7.23
N LEU A 24 11.87 -11.49 -8.41
CA LEU A 24 10.53 -11.94 -8.80
C LEU A 24 10.37 -13.47 -8.71
N ASP A 25 11.43 -14.24 -8.94
CA ASP A 25 11.38 -15.70 -8.93
C ASP A 25 12.55 -16.33 -8.12
N PRO A 26 12.32 -16.77 -6.86
CA PRO A 26 11.11 -16.56 -6.08
C PRO A 26 11.00 -15.12 -5.57
N ILE A 27 9.76 -14.62 -5.41
CA ILE A 27 9.54 -13.23 -5.01
C ILE A 27 10.24 -12.88 -3.69
N ASP A 28 10.99 -11.78 -3.66
CA ASP A 28 11.64 -11.33 -2.45
C ASP A 28 10.57 -10.98 -1.39
N PRO A 29 10.66 -11.50 -0.15
CA PRO A 29 9.64 -11.25 0.88
C PRO A 29 9.40 -9.78 1.20
N LEU A 30 10.43 -8.92 1.09
CA LEU A 30 10.27 -7.47 1.30
C LEU A 30 9.53 -6.82 0.13
N LEU A 31 9.81 -7.26 -1.10
CA LEU A 31 9.07 -6.82 -2.28
C LEU A 31 7.60 -7.23 -2.17
N ARG A 32 7.33 -8.50 -1.82
CA ARG A 32 5.96 -9.00 -1.61
C ARG A 32 5.21 -8.17 -0.58
N SER A 33 5.82 -7.89 0.57
CA SER A 33 5.20 -7.07 1.61
C SER A 33 4.90 -5.64 1.15
N LYS A 34 5.79 -5.02 0.36
CA LYS A 34 5.51 -3.70 -0.24
C LYS A 34 4.37 -3.74 -1.25
N LEU A 35 4.33 -4.76 -2.12
CA LEU A 35 3.26 -4.90 -3.10
C LEU A 35 1.90 -5.05 -2.41
N ILE A 36 1.82 -5.86 -1.35
CA ILE A 36 0.61 -5.97 -0.53
C ILE A 36 0.23 -4.61 0.05
N ARG A 37 1.18 -3.89 0.68
CA ARG A 37 0.93 -2.57 1.26
C ARG A 37 0.43 -1.55 0.22
N TYR A 38 0.97 -1.56 -1.00
CA TYR A 38 0.46 -0.70 -2.07
C TYR A 38 -0.92 -1.13 -2.57
N GLY A 39 -1.18 -2.44 -2.65
CA GLY A 39 -2.51 -2.97 -2.94
C GLY A 39 -3.54 -2.53 -1.90
N GLU A 40 -3.21 -2.60 -0.62
CA GLU A 40 -4.08 -2.14 0.48
C GLU A 40 -4.34 -0.63 0.40
N MET A 41 -3.33 0.19 0.06
CA MET A 41 -3.52 1.63 -0.16
C MET A 41 -4.44 1.93 -1.35
N ALA A 42 -4.35 1.14 -2.42
CA ALA A 42 -5.28 1.26 -3.55
C ALA A 42 -6.70 0.86 -3.14
N GLN A 43 -6.86 -0.24 -2.41
CA GLN A 43 -8.15 -0.70 -1.90
C GLN A 43 -8.79 0.34 -0.97
N ALA A 44 -8.00 0.97 -0.10
CA ALA A 44 -8.45 2.03 0.79
C ALA A 44 -9.11 3.21 0.05
N CYS A 45 -8.60 3.56 -1.14
CA CYS A 45 -9.22 4.59 -1.98
C CYS A 45 -10.61 4.17 -2.46
N TYR A 46 -10.78 2.91 -2.86
CA TYR A 46 -12.08 2.37 -3.26
C TYR A 46 -13.06 2.35 -2.09
N ASP A 47 -12.62 1.88 -0.92
CA ASP A 47 -13.47 1.76 0.27
C ASP A 47 -13.93 3.13 0.80
N ALA A 48 -13.08 4.15 0.64
CA ALA A 48 -13.38 5.51 1.03
C ALA A 48 -14.22 6.29 0.01
N PHE A 49 -14.38 5.79 -1.22
CA PHE A 49 -15.12 6.51 -2.25
C PHE A 49 -16.62 6.35 -2.06
N ASP A 50 -17.36 7.45 -2.22
CA ASP A 50 -18.83 7.43 -2.17
C ASP A 50 -19.42 7.06 -3.54
N TYR A 51 -19.79 5.78 -3.68
CA TYR A 51 -20.40 5.21 -4.88
C TYR A 51 -21.93 5.34 -4.94
N ASP A 52 -22.58 5.95 -3.95
CA ASP A 52 -24.05 6.07 -3.92
C ASP A 52 -24.52 7.28 -4.75
N PRO A 53 -25.19 7.10 -5.90
CA PRO A 53 -25.64 8.21 -6.74
C PRO A 53 -26.72 9.08 -6.09
N SER A 54 -27.36 8.58 -5.03
CA SER A 54 -28.34 9.35 -4.24
C SER A 54 -27.69 10.20 -3.15
N SER A 55 -26.41 9.95 -2.83
CA SER A 55 -25.65 10.74 -1.87
C SER A 55 -25.37 12.13 -2.41
N ARG A 56 -25.56 13.15 -1.56
CA ARG A 56 -25.10 14.53 -1.84
C ARG A 56 -23.58 14.59 -2.09
N TYR A 57 -22.83 13.63 -1.57
CA TYR A 57 -21.38 13.58 -1.66
C TYR A 57 -20.87 12.53 -2.67
N TYR A 58 -21.74 12.00 -3.55
CA TYR A 58 -21.35 11.08 -4.62
C TYR A 58 -20.07 11.52 -5.32
N GLY A 59 -19.13 10.59 -5.48
CA GLY A 59 -17.84 10.87 -6.11
C GLY A 59 -16.76 11.45 -5.18
N ASN A 60 -17.08 11.75 -3.92
CA ASN A 60 -16.11 12.25 -2.95
C ASN A 60 -15.56 11.15 -2.05
N CYS A 61 -14.50 11.48 -1.32
CA CYS A 61 -14.01 10.67 -0.21
C CYS A 61 -14.90 10.86 1.02
N ARG A 62 -15.34 9.74 1.62
CA ARG A 62 -16.18 9.66 2.80
C ARG A 62 -15.47 10.09 4.09
N PHE A 63 -14.14 10.18 4.08
CA PHE A 63 -13.33 10.45 5.27
C PHE A 63 -12.46 11.69 5.13
N MET A 64 -12.29 12.42 6.24
CA MET A 64 -11.31 13.49 6.32
C MET A 64 -9.89 12.92 6.21
N ARG A 65 -8.97 13.64 5.53
CA ARG A 65 -7.57 13.21 5.35
C ARG A 65 -6.90 12.73 6.63
N ARG A 66 -7.11 13.41 7.76
CA ARG A 66 -6.51 13.07 9.07
C ARG A 66 -7.07 11.79 9.69
N LYS A 67 -8.22 11.30 9.21
CA LYS A 67 -8.94 10.13 9.70
C LYS A 67 -9.03 9.01 8.68
N PHE A 68 -8.55 9.23 7.46
CA PHE A 68 -8.64 8.30 6.35
C PHE A 68 -8.19 6.89 6.72
N PHE A 69 -6.96 6.74 7.21
CA PHE A 69 -6.42 5.43 7.56
C PHE A 69 -7.02 4.86 8.86
N ASP A 70 -7.36 5.70 9.84
CA ASP A 70 -8.02 5.25 11.08
C ASP A 70 -9.39 4.65 10.77
N CYS A 71 -10.20 5.34 9.97
CA CYS A 71 -11.55 4.92 9.59
C CYS A 71 -11.56 3.64 8.74
N LEU A 72 -10.45 3.33 8.06
CA LEU A 72 -10.27 2.13 7.25
C LEU A 72 -9.52 1.02 7.98
N GLY A 73 -9.22 1.18 9.27
CA GLY A 73 -8.51 0.15 10.07
C GLY A 73 -7.03 -0.02 9.71
N MET A 74 -6.43 0.95 9.00
CA MET A 74 -5.05 0.91 8.50
C MET A 74 -4.05 1.68 9.38
N ALA A 75 -4.47 2.14 10.56
CA ALA A 75 -3.63 2.93 11.46
C ALA A 75 -2.32 2.22 11.88
N SER A 76 -2.33 0.89 11.98
CA SER A 76 -1.16 0.08 12.36
C SER A 76 -0.26 -0.31 11.17
N GLN A 77 -0.64 0.03 9.94
CA GLN A 77 0.08 -0.36 8.73
C GLN A 77 0.95 0.77 8.16
N LEU A 78 0.92 1.96 8.77
CA LEU A 78 1.75 3.11 8.41
C LEU A 78 3.12 3.05 9.08
#